data_AF-A0A0W0ZIX5-F1
#
_entry.id   AF-A0A0W0ZIX5-F1
#
_cell.length_a   1.000
_cell.length_b   1.000
_cell.length_c   1.000
_cell.angle_alpha   90.00
_cell.angle_beta   90.00
_cell.angle_gamma   90.00
#
_symmetry.space_group_name_H-M   'P 1'
#
loop_
_entity.id
_entity.type
_entity.pdbx_description
1 polymer ?
#
loop_
_entity_poly.entity_id
_entity_poly.type
_entity_poly.pdbx_seq_one_letter_code
_entity_poly.pdbx_strand_id
1 'polypeptide(L)'
;MSKNNTNPKYLTKSKNSFFENLIVKQQFLNRPNATFEWDELLAEKETRKKIKRDPNHREFFAYIESRFAYDHAKLFDVKLREEHPSAKEHLKVRETLQYFIRESISKHASQDVQIHAFRRWIDTAIRLRQRHNYEGYFLVRDTLMEIDKEYQLTKDKAFRPYLKRYNQLVHVDATLIDEQLRADYSKIPLSDFANPEGFSKKPKASVNLKTFLAGRDYLEDELKRNIMEAQGNARIKAFCRWIDIAVELRNKHNYEGYVLVITNLSLIDQITTNKDFPKSYVQTYAQLLNHADPSINFLKLRELWTKDKSPNKLKATFYWSKELTNLNEKIEIACNPGAQLSMRQEKNRKLAEIDREQRSFRDRAMTYSTNIPDHLEVQFAMMQEEYNDGPKEQAASQSNTPVV
;
A
#
# COMPACT_ATOMS: atom_id res chain seq x y z
N MET A 1 -15.79 -66.99 -44.63
CA MET A 1 -16.53 -65.81 -44.13
C MET A 1 -16.26 -65.68 -42.64
N SER A 2 -15.28 -64.86 -42.26
CA SER A 2 -15.43 -63.62 -41.47
C SER A 2 -15.99 -63.86 -40.05
N LYS A 3 -15.14 -64.04 -39.03
CA LYS A 3 -14.64 -63.01 -38.09
C LYS A 3 -15.75 -62.10 -37.53
N ASN A 4 -16.01 -62.17 -36.22
CA ASN A 4 -15.58 -61.11 -35.29
C ASN A 4 -15.79 -61.47 -33.82
N ASN A 5 -14.65 -61.74 -33.20
CA ASN A 5 -14.34 -61.60 -31.79
C ASN A 5 -14.33 -60.11 -31.43
N THR A 6 -15.14 -59.66 -30.48
CA THR A 6 -14.97 -58.35 -29.83
C THR A 6 -15.03 -58.51 -28.33
N ASN A 7 -13.85 -58.76 -27.77
CA ASN A 7 -13.43 -58.28 -26.46
C ASN A 7 -13.94 -56.84 -26.22
N PRO A 8 -14.50 -56.52 -25.04
CA PRO A 8 -14.67 -55.13 -24.63
C PRO A 8 -13.28 -54.54 -24.42
N LYS A 9 -12.82 -53.77 -25.41
CA LYS A 9 -11.66 -52.90 -25.29
C LYS A 9 -11.88 -51.97 -24.10
N TYR A 10 -11.02 -52.13 -23.09
CA TYR A 10 -10.41 -51.05 -22.31
C TYR A 10 -11.09 -49.68 -22.48
N LEU A 11 -12.03 -49.36 -21.58
CA LEU A 11 -12.20 -47.96 -21.19
C LEU A 11 -10.94 -47.60 -20.39
N THR A 12 -9.90 -47.21 -21.13
CA THR A 12 -8.80 -46.42 -20.59
C THR A 12 -9.41 -45.22 -19.88
N LYS A 13 -9.28 -45.18 -18.55
CA LYS A 13 -9.50 -43.98 -17.73
C LYS A 13 -8.81 -42.81 -18.43
N SER A 14 -9.62 -41.97 -19.06
CA SER A 14 -9.19 -40.76 -19.72
C SER A 14 -8.40 -39.92 -18.72
N LYS A 15 -7.23 -39.43 -19.14
CA LYS A 15 -6.34 -38.52 -18.42
C LYS A 15 -6.91 -37.08 -18.31
N ASN A 16 -8.23 -36.94 -18.31
CA ASN A 16 -8.97 -35.78 -17.80
C ASN A 16 -9.49 -36.23 -16.44
N SER A 17 -8.99 -35.74 -15.31
CA SER A 17 -9.69 -34.63 -14.68
C SER A 17 -8.96 -34.11 -13.42
N PHE A 18 -7.63 -33.88 -13.41
CA PHE A 18 -7.06 -33.20 -12.23
C PHE A 18 -7.63 -31.77 -12.12
N PHE A 19 -7.60 -31.02 -13.21
CA PHE A 19 -8.24 -29.70 -13.31
C PHE A 19 -9.75 -29.76 -13.09
N GLU A 20 -10.44 -30.70 -13.73
CA GLU A 20 -11.88 -30.94 -13.53
C GLU A 20 -12.22 -31.36 -12.07
N ASN A 21 -11.41 -32.16 -11.38
CA ASN A 21 -11.61 -32.49 -9.96
C ASN A 21 -11.34 -31.29 -9.05
N LEU A 22 -10.34 -30.46 -9.37
CA LEU A 22 -10.06 -29.21 -8.66
C LEU A 22 -11.24 -28.22 -8.81
N ILE A 23 -11.78 -28.12 -10.02
CA ILE A 23 -12.97 -27.32 -10.39
C ILE A 23 -14.20 -27.82 -9.65
N VAL A 24 -14.49 -29.12 -9.72
CA VAL A 24 -15.72 -29.72 -9.21
C VAL A 24 -15.75 -29.77 -7.69
N LYS A 25 -14.59 -29.90 -7.02
CA LYS A 25 -14.58 -30.07 -5.57
C LYS A 25 -14.35 -28.79 -4.78
N GLN A 26 -13.75 -27.72 -5.32
CA GLN A 26 -13.37 -26.45 -4.65
C GLN A 26 -12.62 -26.56 -3.29
N GLN A 27 -12.55 -27.75 -2.69
CA GLN A 27 -11.90 -28.08 -1.43
C GLN A 27 -10.40 -27.84 -1.48
N PHE A 28 -9.79 -27.90 -2.67
CA PHE A 28 -8.36 -27.62 -2.85
C PHE A 28 -8.02 -26.21 -2.36
N LEU A 29 -8.82 -25.20 -2.74
CA LEU A 29 -8.56 -23.80 -2.40
C LEU A 29 -8.58 -23.51 -0.90
N ASN A 30 -9.22 -24.39 -0.12
CA ASN A 30 -9.36 -24.25 1.33
C ASN A 30 -8.33 -25.07 2.11
N ARG A 31 -7.38 -25.75 1.44
CA ARG A 31 -6.33 -26.50 2.12
C ARG A 31 -5.23 -25.56 2.61
N PRO A 32 -4.63 -25.79 3.79
CA PRO A 32 -3.55 -24.95 4.28
C PRO A 32 -2.38 -24.79 3.29
N ASN A 33 -1.97 -25.88 2.62
CA ASN A 33 -0.84 -25.86 1.69
C ASN A 33 -1.23 -25.66 0.21
N ALA A 34 -2.47 -25.24 -0.07
CA ALA A 34 -2.99 -25.15 -1.43
C ALA A 34 -2.14 -24.25 -2.34
N THR A 35 -1.69 -23.11 -1.83
CA THR A 35 -0.85 -22.15 -2.55
C THR A 35 0.50 -22.76 -2.91
N PHE A 36 1.16 -23.43 -1.95
CA PHE A 36 2.43 -24.12 -2.15
C PHE A 36 2.30 -25.27 -3.15
N GLU A 37 1.33 -26.17 -2.98
CA GLU A 37 1.08 -27.29 -3.90
C GLU A 37 0.80 -26.78 -5.32
N TRP A 38 0.05 -25.68 -5.43
CA TRP A 38 -0.24 -25.05 -6.71
C TRP A 38 1.00 -24.46 -7.38
N ASP A 39 1.88 -23.79 -6.63
CA ASP A 39 3.14 -23.25 -7.13
C ASP A 39 4.06 -24.37 -7.66
N GLU A 40 4.19 -25.48 -6.94
CA GLU A 40 4.96 -26.65 -7.37
C GLU A 40 4.40 -27.24 -8.67
N LEU A 41 3.08 -27.36 -8.78
CA LEU A 41 2.41 -27.83 -10.00
C LEU A 41 2.66 -26.90 -11.20
N LEU A 42 2.76 -25.59 -10.98
CA LEU A 42 3.04 -24.62 -12.05
C LEU A 42 4.48 -24.70 -12.57
N ALA A 43 5.43 -25.18 -11.76
CA ALA A 43 6.78 -25.42 -12.24
C ALA A 43 6.85 -26.62 -13.20
N GLU A 44 5.86 -27.53 -13.19
CA GLU A 44 5.83 -28.64 -14.12
C GLU A 44 5.63 -28.18 -15.58
N LYS A 45 6.57 -28.55 -16.44
CA LYS A 45 6.55 -28.18 -17.87
C LYS A 45 5.27 -28.64 -18.58
N GLU A 46 4.76 -29.82 -18.24
CA GLU A 46 3.54 -30.36 -18.85
C GLU A 46 2.29 -29.59 -18.41
N THR A 47 2.21 -29.19 -17.14
CA THR A 47 1.14 -28.33 -16.62
C THR A 47 1.12 -26.99 -17.36
N ARG A 48 2.28 -26.34 -17.52
CA ARG A 48 2.39 -25.08 -18.27
C ARG A 48 1.99 -25.22 -19.74
N LYS A 49 2.34 -26.34 -20.38
CA LYS A 49 1.91 -26.64 -21.76
C LYS A 49 0.39 -26.79 -21.86
N LYS A 50 -0.25 -27.49 -20.91
CA LYS A 50 -1.71 -27.66 -20.87
C LYS A 50 -2.41 -26.32 -20.71
N ILE A 51 -1.95 -25.50 -19.76
CA ILE A 51 -2.47 -24.14 -19.56
C ILE A 51 -2.31 -23.33 -20.85
N LYS A 52 -1.14 -23.33 -21.50
CA LYS A 52 -0.93 -22.50 -22.70
C LYS A 52 -1.81 -22.90 -23.90
N ARG A 53 -2.10 -24.19 -24.08
CA ARG A 53 -2.75 -24.72 -25.28
C ARG A 53 -4.28 -24.66 -25.23
N ASP A 54 -4.86 -24.60 -24.04
CA ASP A 54 -6.30 -24.73 -23.85
C ASP A 54 -6.89 -23.45 -23.21
N PRO A 55 -7.83 -22.74 -23.86
CA PRO A 55 -8.52 -21.59 -23.29
C PRO A 55 -9.13 -21.85 -21.91
N ASN A 56 -9.78 -23.00 -21.70
CA ASN A 56 -10.45 -23.33 -20.45
C ASN A 56 -9.44 -23.47 -19.30
N HIS A 57 -8.29 -24.09 -19.57
CA HIS A 57 -7.21 -24.18 -18.58
C HIS A 57 -6.59 -22.81 -18.27
N ARG A 58 -6.55 -21.86 -19.23
CA ARG A 58 -6.09 -20.48 -18.97
C ARG A 58 -7.03 -19.71 -18.08
N GLU A 59 -8.33 -19.79 -18.35
CA GLU A 59 -9.36 -19.13 -17.52
C GLU A 59 -9.34 -19.70 -16.11
N PHE A 60 -9.24 -21.02 -15.97
CA PHE A 60 -9.15 -21.66 -14.67
C PHE A 60 -7.87 -21.27 -13.91
N PHE A 61 -6.71 -21.28 -14.59
CA PHE A 61 -5.47 -20.79 -14.01
C PHE A 61 -5.61 -19.34 -13.48
N ALA A 62 -6.22 -18.45 -14.29
CA ALA A 62 -6.46 -17.07 -13.89
C ALA A 62 -7.42 -16.96 -12.70
N TYR A 63 -8.45 -17.80 -12.64
CA TYR A 63 -9.38 -17.89 -11.52
C TYR A 63 -8.66 -18.28 -10.22
N ILE A 64 -7.85 -19.35 -10.23
CA ILE A 64 -7.14 -19.84 -9.05
C ILE A 64 -6.15 -18.79 -8.52
N GLU A 65 -5.30 -18.23 -9.40
CA GLU A 65 -4.36 -17.17 -9.00
C GLU A 65 -5.09 -15.94 -8.44
N SER A 66 -6.17 -15.50 -9.10
CA SER A 66 -6.95 -14.38 -8.61
C SER A 66 -7.63 -14.69 -7.29
N ARG A 67 -8.03 -15.94 -7.04
CA ARG A 67 -8.68 -16.34 -5.80
C ARG A 67 -7.70 -16.35 -4.64
N PHE A 68 -6.52 -16.95 -4.80
CA PHE A 68 -5.49 -16.92 -3.76
C PHE A 68 -5.05 -15.49 -3.45
N ALA A 69 -4.78 -14.67 -4.47
CA ALA A 69 -4.42 -13.27 -4.26
C ALA A 69 -5.53 -12.47 -3.55
N TYR A 70 -6.81 -12.78 -3.84
CA TYR A 70 -7.94 -12.17 -3.15
C TYR A 70 -8.02 -12.60 -1.69
N ASP A 71 -7.83 -13.89 -1.38
CA ASP A 71 -7.90 -14.42 -0.03
C ASP A 71 -6.74 -13.92 0.84
N HIS A 72 -5.51 -13.84 0.30
CA HIS A 72 -4.39 -13.18 0.98
C HIS A 72 -4.66 -11.68 1.21
N ALA A 73 -5.17 -10.96 0.20
CA ALA A 73 -5.51 -9.56 0.37
C ALA A 73 -6.59 -9.37 1.44
N LYS A 74 -7.52 -10.31 1.57
CA LYS A 74 -8.54 -10.30 2.63
C LYS A 74 -7.93 -10.50 4.01
N LEU A 75 -7.04 -11.47 4.18
CA LEU A 75 -6.30 -11.70 5.43
C LEU A 75 -5.58 -10.42 5.88
N PHE A 76 -4.79 -9.83 4.99
CA PHE A 76 -4.02 -8.61 5.27
C PHE A 76 -4.94 -7.44 5.60
N ASP A 77 -6.01 -7.29 4.82
CA ASP A 77 -6.96 -6.20 5.00
C ASP A 77 -7.64 -6.24 6.37
N VAL A 78 -8.04 -7.43 6.82
CA VAL A 78 -8.65 -7.62 8.13
C VAL A 78 -7.62 -7.41 9.23
N LYS A 79 -6.47 -8.10 9.19
CA LYS A 79 -5.46 -8.05 10.26
C LYS A 79 -4.88 -6.66 10.49
N LEU A 80 -4.68 -5.87 9.43
CA LEU A 80 -4.17 -4.50 9.57
C LEU A 80 -5.22 -3.51 10.06
N ARG A 81 -6.53 -3.79 9.88
CA ARG A 81 -7.63 -2.93 10.34
C ARG A 81 -8.22 -3.33 11.69
N GLU A 82 -7.85 -4.49 12.22
CA GLU A 82 -8.20 -4.89 13.59
C GLU A 82 -7.75 -3.82 14.58
N GLU A 83 -8.56 -3.59 15.63
CA GLU A 83 -8.17 -2.69 16.70
C GLU A 83 -7.07 -3.35 17.53
N HIS A 84 -5.89 -2.72 17.55
CA HIS A 84 -4.74 -3.19 18.33
C HIS A 84 -4.64 -2.40 19.64
N PRO A 85 -4.54 -3.06 20.81
CA PRO A 85 -4.43 -2.38 22.11
C PRO A 85 -3.23 -1.43 22.21
N SER A 86 -2.18 -1.67 21.42
CA SER A 86 -0.98 -0.84 21.38
C SER A 86 -0.36 -0.75 19.99
N ALA A 87 0.43 0.30 19.76
CA ALA A 87 1.25 0.44 18.55
C ALA A 87 2.28 -0.70 18.40
N LYS A 88 2.70 -1.31 19.52
CA LYS A 88 3.63 -2.44 19.53
C LYS A 88 2.98 -3.72 19.00
N GLU A 89 1.72 -3.98 19.35
CA GLU A 89 0.99 -5.15 18.82
C GLU A 89 0.69 -4.99 17.33
N HIS A 90 0.30 -3.79 16.90
CA HIS A 90 0.13 -3.51 15.49
C HIS A 90 1.42 -3.70 14.70
N LEU A 91 2.58 -3.28 15.25
CA LEU A 91 3.89 -3.54 14.65
C LEU A 91 4.17 -5.06 14.53
N LYS A 92 3.89 -5.85 15.57
CA LYS A 92 4.03 -7.31 15.52
C LYS A 92 3.16 -7.94 14.44
N VAL A 93 1.93 -7.46 14.26
CA VAL A 93 1.06 -7.93 13.17
C VAL A 93 1.69 -7.65 11.82
N ARG A 94 2.24 -6.44 11.62
CA ARG A 94 2.96 -6.10 10.39
C ARG A 94 4.16 -7.01 10.15
N GLU A 95 4.99 -7.24 11.17
CA GLU A 95 6.16 -8.13 11.09
C GLU A 95 5.76 -9.57 10.78
N THR A 96 4.68 -10.07 11.40
CA THR A 96 4.13 -11.41 11.12
C THR A 96 3.62 -11.51 9.68
N LEU A 97 2.94 -10.49 9.16
CA LEU A 97 2.48 -10.45 7.77
C LEU A 97 3.66 -10.39 6.77
N GLN A 98 4.74 -9.68 7.11
CA GLN A 98 5.97 -9.69 6.31
C GLN A 98 6.61 -11.09 6.30
N TYR A 99 6.70 -11.73 7.47
CA TYR A 99 7.20 -13.11 7.60
C TYR A 99 6.36 -14.08 6.76
N PHE A 100 5.03 -13.94 6.80
CA PHE A 100 4.11 -14.74 5.99
C PHE A 100 4.42 -14.68 4.48
N ILE A 101 4.72 -13.49 3.96
CA ILE A 101 5.12 -13.32 2.55
C ILE A 101 6.46 -14.00 2.29
N ARG A 102 7.45 -13.74 3.16
CA ARG A 102 8.81 -14.28 3.03
C ARG A 102 8.79 -15.79 2.98
N GLU A 103 8.21 -16.44 4.00
CA GLU A 103 8.07 -17.89 4.09
C GLU A 103 7.33 -18.47 2.89
N SER A 104 6.27 -17.79 2.42
CA SER A 104 5.52 -18.27 1.26
C SER A 104 6.34 -18.33 -0.03
N ILE A 105 7.43 -17.55 -0.14
CA ILE A 105 8.31 -17.52 -1.31
C ILE A 105 9.57 -18.35 -1.03
N SER A 106 10.26 -18.10 0.07
CA SER A 106 11.57 -18.69 0.40
C SER A 106 11.53 -20.20 0.62
N LYS A 107 10.40 -20.76 1.08
CA LYS A 107 10.25 -22.21 1.29
C LYS A 107 10.35 -23.04 0.01
N HIS A 108 10.19 -22.40 -1.16
CA HIS A 108 10.33 -23.08 -2.44
C HIS A 108 11.79 -23.26 -2.80
N ALA A 109 12.17 -24.49 -3.14
CA ALA A 109 13.56 -24.86 -3.42
C ALA A 109 14.09 -24.32 -4.77
N SER A 110 13.20 -23.95 -5.70
CA SER A 110 13.60 -23.49 -7.03
C SER A 110 13.10 -22.10 -7.36
N GLN A 111 13.93 -21.33 -8.07
CA GLN A 111 13.63 -19.95 -8.47
C GLN A 111 12.41 -19.85 -9.38
N ASP A 112 12.16 -20.85 -10.23
CA ASP A 112 10.99 -20.92 -11.12
C ASP A 112 9.68 -20.96 -10.31
N VAL A 113 9.67 -21.74 -9.22
CA VAL A 113 8.51 -21.80 -8.30
C VAL A 113 8.40 -20.50 -7.48
N GLN A 114 9.52 -19.97 -6.99
CA GLN A 114 9.55 -18.69 -6.27
C GLN A 114 8.95 -17.54 -7.11
N ILE A 115 9.18 -17.52 -8.42
CA ILE A 115 8.59 -16.53 -9.35
C ILE A 115 7.05 -16.62 -9.38
N HIS A 116 6.48 -17.83 -9.31
CA HIS A 116 5.02 -18.02 -9.26
C HIS A 116 4.42 -17.45 -7.97
N ALA A 117 5.00 -17.81 -6.81
CA ALA A 117 4.61 -17.25 -5.52
C ALA A 117 4.78 -15.72 -5.48
N PHE A 118 5.92 -15.20 -5.94
CA PHE A 118 6.21 -13.75 -5.98
C PHE A 118 5.18 -12.99 -6.82
N ARG A 119 4.84 -13.51 -8.00
CA ARG A 119 3.82 -12.90 -8.86
C ARG A 119 2.45 -12.85 -8.18
N ARG A 120 2.05 -13.88 -7.43
CA ARG A 120 0.79 -13.87 -6.69
C ARG A 120 0.75 -12.75 -5.66
N TRP A 121 1.87 -12.44 -5.02
CA TRP A 121 1.95 -11.31 -4.08
C TRP A 121 1.89 -9.95 -4.77
N ILE A 122 2.38 -9.81 -6.01
CA ILE A 122 2.11 -8.61 -6.82
C ILE A 122 0.61 -8.44 -7.01
N ASP A 123 -0.10 -9.50 -7.39
CA ASP A 123 -1.54 -9.46 -7.57
C ASP A 123 -2.27 -9.17 -6.24
N THR A 124 -1.76 -9.69 -5.12
CA THR A 124 -2.25 -9.42 -3.75
C THR A 124 -2.13 -7.94 -3.39
N ALA A 125 -0.99 -7.31 -3.65
CA ALA A 125 -0.81 -5.87 -3.42
C ALA A 125 -1.81 -5.04 -4.25
N ILE A 126 -1.99 -5.37 -5.53
CA ILE A 126 -2.98 -4.68 -6.38
C ILE A 126 -4.39 -4.80 -5.80
N ARG A 127 -4.77 -5.96 -5.26
CA ARG A 127 -6.05 -6.15 -4.56
C ARG A 127 -6.14 -5.31 -3.28
N LEU A 128 -5.07 -5.18 -2.50
CA LEU A 128 -5.03 -4.32 -1.31
C LEU A 128 -5.23 -2.84 -1.66
N ARG A 129 -4.60 -2.36 -2.75
CA ARG A 129 -4.84 -1.01 -3.27
C ARG A 129 -6.29 -0.81 -3.68
N GLN A 130 -6.88 -1.76 -4.41
CA GLN A 130 -8.31 -1.74 -4.77
C GLN A 130 -9.21 -1.70 -3.53
N ARG A 131 -8.78 -2.34 -2.44
CA ARG A 131 -9.47 -2.33 -1.14
C ARG A 131 -9.24 -1.07 -0.30
N HIS A 132 -8.53 -0.06 -0.83
CA HIS A 132 -8.11 1.12 -0.07
C HIS A 132 -7.35 0.76 1.21
N ASN A 133 -6.61 -0.35 1.20
CA ASN A 133 -5.68 -0.73 2.25
C ASN A 133 -4.25 -0.44 1.79
N TYR A 134 -3.89 0.84 1.85
CA TYR A 134 -2.58 1.32 1.41
C TYR A 134 -1.46 0.82 2.31
N GLU A 135 -1.72 0.66 3.61
CA GLU A 135 -0.77 0.07 4.53
C GLU A 135 -0.35 -1.34 4.10
N GLY A 136 -1.33 -2.22 3.82
CA GLY A 136 -1.07 -3.55 3.32
C GLY A 136 -0.43 -3.55 1.93
N TYR A 137 -0.85 -2.65 1.05
CA TYR A 137 -0.21 -2.47 -0.26
C TYR A 137 1.29 -2.19 -0.12
N PHE A 138 1.67 -1.21 0.71
CA PHE A 138 3.07 -0.84 0.92
C PHE A 138 3.85 -1.93 1.63
N LEU A 139 3.25 -2.60 2.63
CA LEU A 139 3.87 -3.73 3.31
C LEU A 139 4.22 -4.85 2.31
N VAL A 140 3.29 -5.27 1.45
CA VAL A 140 3.56 -6.29 0.43
C VAL A 140 4.61 -5.80 -0.57
N ARG A 141 4.47 -4.55 -1.07
CA ARG A 141 5.43 -3.94 -2.01
C ARG A 141 6.86 -3.96 -1.46
N ASP A 142 7.06 -3.45 -0.26
CA ASP A 142 8.39 -3.30 0.34
C ASP A 142 9.01 -4.66 0.63
N THR A 143 8.21 -5.62 1.12
CA THR A 143 8.66 -7.00 1.33
C THR A 143 9.11 -7.65 0.02
N LEU A 144 8.36 -7.48 -1.08
CA LEU A 144 8.74 -8.00 -2.38
C LEU A 144 10.00 -7.33 -2.94
N MET A 145 10.19 -6.02 -2.71
CA MET A 145 11.42 -5.33 -3.08
C MET A 145 12.63 -5.86 -2.32
N GLU A 146 12.48 -6.18 -1.04
CA GLU A 146 13.56 -6.78 -0.23
C GLU A 146 13.90 -8.20 -0.72
N ILE A 147 12.89 -9.03 -0.98
CA ILE A 147 13.07 -10.37 -1.55
C ILE A 147 13.75 -10.29 -2.93
N ASP A 148 13.37 -9.35 -3.79
CA ASP A 148 14.00 -9.20 -5.11
C ASP A 148 15.45 -8.71 -5.01
N LYS A 149 15.81 -7.90 -4.01
CA LYS A 149 17.21 -7.55 -3.74
C LYS A 149 18.03 -8.79 -3.37
N GLU A 150 17.46 -9.70 -2.58
CA GLU A 150 18.12 -10.92 -2.09
C GLU A 150 18.24 -11.98 -3.20
N TYR A 151 17.13 -12.33 -3.84
CA TYR A 151 17.04 -13.46 -4.78
C TYR A 151 17.10 -13.07 -6.26
N GLN A 152 17.07 -11.77 -6.57
CA GLN A 152 17.15 -11.22 -7.95
C GLN A 152 16.13 -11.85 -8.92
N LEU A 153 14.94 -12.18 -8.42
CA LEU A 153 13.89 -12.88 -9.19
C LEU A 153 13.48 -12.12 -10.45
N THR A 154 13.50 -10.79 -10.42
CA THR A 154 13.14 -9.94 -11.57
C THR A 154 14.13 -9.99 -12.73
N LYS A 155 15.37 -10.45 -12.48
CA LYS A 155 16.39 -10.64 -13.51
C LYS A 155 16.21 -11.95 -14.28
N ASP A 156 15.45 -12.89 -13.74
CA ASP A 156 15.17 -14.15 -14.41
C ASP A 156 14.31 -13.94 -15.68
N LYS A 157 14.61 -14.70 -16.73
CA LYS A 157 13.89 -14.63 -18.00
C LYS A 157 12.41 -15.05 -17.86
N ALA A 158 12.11 -15.98 -16.96
CA ALA A 158 10.75 -16.42 -16.64
C ALA A 158 9.91 -15.31 -16.00
N PHE A 159 10.54 -14.30 -15.38
CA PHE A 159 9.86 -13.17 -14.77
C PHE A 159 9.40 -12.10 -15.77
N ARG A 160 9.98 -12.07 -16.98
CA ARG A 160 9.70 -11.03 -18.00
C ARG A 160 8.21 -10.72 -18.23
N PRO A 161 7.27 -11.70 -18.26
CA PRO A 161 5.84 -11.41 -18.42
C PRO A 161 5.24 -10.56 -17.29
N TYR A 162 5.87 -10.54 -16.11
CA TYR A 162 5.38 -9.89 -14.89
C TYR A 162 6.09 -8.57 -14.57
N LEU A 163 7.22 -8.29 -15.23
CA LEU A 163 8.06 -7.12 -14.98
C LEU A 163 7.29 -5.80 -15.08
N LYS A 164 6.34 -5.68 -16.02
CA LYS A 164 5.50 -4.47 -16.13
C LYS A 164 4.67 -4.24 -14.87
N ARG A 165 4.04 -5.29 -14.33
CA ARG A 165 3.20 -5.19 -13.12
C ARG A 165 4.07 -4.92 -11.89
N TYR A 166 5.23 -5.58 -11.80
CA TYR A 166 6.19 -5.29 -10.74
C TYR A 166 6.65 -3.83 -10.77
N ASN A 167 7.01 -3.31 -11.94
CA ASN A 167 7.40 -1.90 -12.09
C ASN A 167 6.27 -0.92 -11.71
N GLN A 168 5.01 -1.27 -12.02
CA GLN A 168 3.84 -0.51 -11.56
C GLN A 168 3.63 -0.57 -10.04
N LEU A 169 4.04 -1.67 -9.40
CA LEU A 169 3.96 -1.85 -7.96
C LEU A 169 5.03 -1.04 -7.22
N VAL A 170 6.28 -1.09 -7.68
CA VAL A 170 7.42 -0.45 -6.99
C VAL A 170 7.56 1.04 -7.27
N HIS A 171 6.79 1.60 -8.21
CA HIS A 171 6.82 3.03 -8.49
C HIS A 171 5.64 3.73 -7.83
N VAL A 172 5.95 4.64 -6.91
CA VAL A 172 4.96 5.60 -6.40
C VAL A 172 4.63 6.60 -7.49
N ASP A 173 3.34 6.78 -7.75
CA ASP A 173 2.80 7.78 -8.67
C ASP A 173 1.83 8.72 -7.94
N ALA A 174 1.45 9.80 -8.61
CA ALA A 174 0.53 10.79 -8.05
C ALA A 174 -0.86 10.21 -7.77
N THR A 175 -1.28 9.16 -8.49
CA THR A 175 -2.60 8.55 -8.29
C THR A 175 -2.62 7.75 -6.99
N LEU A 176 -1.56 6.99 -6.69
CA LEU A 176 -1.43 6.26 -5.43
C LEU A 176 -1.41 7.20 -4.23
N ILE A 177 -0.61 8.28 -4.31
CA ILE A 177 -0.55 9.30 -3.26
C ILE A 177 -1.92 9.97 -3.08
N ASP A 178 -2.58 10.33 -4.20
CA ASP A 178 -3.88 10.97 -4.17
C ASP A 178 -4.94 10.11 -3.46
N GLU A 179 -5.00 8.84 -3.88
CA GLU A 179 -5.91 7.85 -3.36
C GLU A 179 -5.69 7.59 -1.86
N GLN A 180 -4.43 7.40 -1.44
CA GLN A 180 -4.07 7.17 -0.04
C GLN A 180 -4.43 8.37 0.85
N LEU A 181 -3.97 9.57 0.50
CA LEU A 181 -4.16 10.75 1.34
C LEU A 181 -5.65 11.07 1.53
N ARG A 182 -6.46 10.93 0.48
CA ARG A 182 -7.92 11.13 0.57
C ARG A 182 -8.58 10.09 1.45
N ALA A 183 -8.23 8.81 1.26
CA ALA A 183 -8.79 7.72 2.03
C ALA A 183 -8.50 7.90 3.53
N ASP A 184 -7.27 8.24 3.89
CA ASP A 184 -6.89 8.41 5.29
C ASP A 184 -7.42 9.72 5.89
N TYR A 185 -7.40 10.82 5.13
CA TYR A 185 -8.01 12.09 5.56
C TYR A 185 -9.51 11.96 5.88
N SER A 186 -10.25 11.17 5.08
CA SER A 186 -11.70 10.97 5.26
C SER A 186 -12.09 10.29 6.58
N LYS A 187 -11.13 9.60 7.21
CA LYS A 187 -11.29 8.85 8.47
C LYS A 187 -10.91 9.67 9.71
N ILE A 188 -10.20 10.79 9.54
CA ILE A 188 -9.79 11.63 10.67
C ILE A 188 -11.07 12.17 11.35
N PRO A 189 -11.28 11.92 12.65
CA PRO A 189 -12.48 12.41 13.33
C PRO A 189 -12.45 13.95 13.42
N LEU A 190 -13.62 14.58 13.31
CA LEU A 190 -13.74 16.04 13.43
C LEU A 190 -13.25 16.58 14.78
N SER A 191 -13.22 15.73 15.82
CA SER A 191 -12.66 16.08 17.13
C SER A 191 -11.16 16.41 17.07
N ASP A 192 -10.39 15.73 16.21
CA ASP A 192 -8.96 16.06 16.01
C ASP A 192 -8.79 17.43 15.36
N PHE A 193 -9.71 17.87 14.49
CA PHE A 193 -9.67 19.22 13.95
C PHE A 193 -10.16 20.24 14.98
N ALA A 194 -11.21 19.92 15.75
CA ALA A 194 -11.74 20.79 16.79
C ALA A 194 -10.71 21.06 17.90
N ASN A 195 -9.86 20.07 18.20
CA ASN A 195 -8.69 20.19 19.06
C ASN A 195 -7.40 19.77 18.30
N PRO A 196 -6.78 20.71 17.56
CA PRO A 196 -5.71 20.40 16.60
C PRO A 196 -4.34 20.06 17.22
N GLU A 197 -4.23 19.95 18.53
CA GLU A 197 -2.96 19.61 19.19
C GLU A 197 -2.36 18.29 18.70
N GLY A 198 -3.20 17.32 18.29
CA GLY A 198 -2.75 16.06 17.74
C GLY A 198 -1.90 16.20 16.46
N PHE A 199 -2.10 17.25 15.67
CA PHE A 199 -1.33 17.48 14.44
C PHE A 199 0.13 17.86 14.70
N SER A 200 0.44 18.42 15.87
CA SER A 200 1.82 18.75 16.27
C SER A 200 2.37 17.83 17.36
N LYS A 201 1.50 17.22 18.18
CA LYS A 201 1.85 16.33 19.28
C LYS A 201 1.22 14.96 19.05
N LYS A 202 1.97 14.05 18.42
CA LYS A 202 1.52 12.66 18.11
C LYS A 202 0.81 11.94 19.29
N PRO A 203 1.22 12.07 20.57
CA PRO A 203 0.52 11.42 21.68
C PRO A 203 -0.95 11.87 21.85
N LYS A 204 -1.28 13.10 21.45
CA LYS A 204 -2.63 13.68 21.56
C LYS A 204 -3.53 13.38 20.35
N ALA A 205 -2.97 12.79 19.29
CA ALA A 205 -3.72 12.44 18.09
C ALA A 205 -4.57 11.17 18.31
N SER A 206 -5.77 11.14 17.72
CA SER A 206 -6.53 9.89 17.59
C SER A 206 -5.76 8.84 16.78
N VAL A 207 -6.22 7.60 16.82
CA VAL A 207 -5.66 6.50 16.01
C VAL A 207 -5.68 6.87 14.52
N ASN A 208 -6.79 7.37 13.98
CA ASN A 208 -6.90 7.72 12.57
C ASN A 208 -5.98 8.88 12.17
N LEU A 209 -5.80 9.88 13.04
CA LEU A 209 -4.84 10.95 12.78
C LEU A 209 -3.40 10.43 12.83
N LYS A 210 -3.06 9.53 13.77
CA LYS A 210 -1.74 8.87 13.79
C LYS A 210 -1.47 8.11 12.50
N THR A 211 -2.44 7.34 12.01
CA THR A 211 -2.33 6.62 10.73
C THR A 211 -2.11 7.57 9.56
N PHE A 212 -2.88 8.66 9.48
CA PHE A 212 -2.70 9.69 8.45
C PHE A 212 -1.30 10.32 8.50
N LEU A 213 -0.81 10.68 9.69
CA LEU A 213 0.53 11.25 9.86
C LEU A 213 1.62 10.23 9.51
N ALA A 214 1.47 8.97 9.91
CA ALA A 214 2.42 7.92 9.55
C ALA A 214 2.46 7.67 8.03
N GLY A 215 1.33 7.74 7.34
CA GLY A 215 1.27 7.68 5.88
C GLY A 215 2.01 8.83 5.21
N ARG A 216 1.92 10.05 5.76
CA ARG A 216 2.70 11.21 5.30
C ARG A 216 4.19 11.01 5.52
N ASP A 217 4.59 10.58 6.72
CA ASP A 217 6.00 10.31 7.06
C ASP A 217 6.60 9.28 6.10
N TYR A 218 5.85 8.22 5.79
CA TYR A 218 6.26 7.19 4.83
C TYR A 218 6.48 7.75 3.41
N LEU A 219 5.56 8.59 2.91
CA LEU A 219 5.70 9.20 1.58
C LEU A 219 6.90 10.16 1.50
N GLU A 220 7.17 10.87 2.59
CA GLU A 220 8.35 11.71 2.74
C GLU A 220 9.65 10.89 2.69
N ASP A 221 9.71 9.81 3.46
CA ASP A 221 10.86 8.90 3.48
C ASP A 221 11.07 8.25 2.11
N GLU A 222 10.01 7.81 1.44
CA GLU A 222 10.06 7.23 0.10
C GLU A 222 10.61 8.23 -0.93
N LEU A 223 10.13 9.48 -0.91
CA LEU A 223 10.65 10.55 -1.78
C LEU A 223 12.14 10.76 -1.56
N LYS A 224 12.55 10.94 -0.29
CA LYS A 224 13.95 11.18 0.07
C LYS A 224 14.82 10.01 -0.33
N ARG A 225 14.43 8.77 0.01
CA ARG A 225 15.14 7.55 -0.34
C ARG A 225 15.32 7.43 -1.85
N ASN A 226 14.23 7.61 -2.60
CA ASN A 226 14.23 7.47 -4.05
C ASN A 226 15.16 8.46 -4.77
N ILE A 227 15.32 9.67 -4.23
CA ILE A 227 16.19 10.70 -4.81
C ILE A 227 17.63 10.57 -4.27
N MET A 228 17.79 10.41 -2.97
CA MET A 228 19.09 10.51 -2.29
C MET A 228 19.94 9.25 -2.46
N GLU A 229 19.34 8.07 -2.59
CA GLU A 229 20.08 6.83 -2.87
C GLU A 229 20.47 6.70 -4.34
N ALA A 230 19.80 7.43 -5.24
CA ALA A 230 20.11 7.43 -6.67
C ALA A 230 21.41 8.19 -6.98
N GLN A 231 22.13 7.75 -8.02
CA GLN A 231 23.41 8.33 -8.42
C GLN A 231 23.37 8.95 -9.82
N GLY A 232 24.15 10.02 -10.03
CA GLY A 232 24.31 10.71 -11.32
C GLY A 232 22.97 11.06 -11.98
N ASN A 233 22.82 10.69 -13.26
CA ASN A 233 21.61 10.98 -14.04
C ASN A 233 20.33 10.32 -13.49
N ALA A 234 20.44 9.23 -12.74
CA ALA A 234 19.27 8.60 -12.13
C ALA A 234 18.66 9.50 -11.04
N ARG A 235 19.51 10.23 -10.28
CA ARG A 235 19.07 11.18 -9.26
C ARG A 235 18.32 12.36 -9.87
N ILE A 236 18.82 12.91 -10.98
CA ILE A 236 18.15 13.98 -11.74
C ILE A 236 16.77 13.49 -12.22
N LYS A 237 16.71 12.30 -12.83
CA LYS A 237 15.45 11.71 -13.31
C LYS A 237 14.45 11.45 -12.17
N ALA A 238 14.92 10.98 -11.02
CA ALA A 238 14.09 10.78 -9.83
C ALA A 238 13.50 12.11 -9.35
N PHE A 239 14.31 13.17 -9.28
CA PHE A 239 13.86 14.50 -8.89
C PHE A 239 12.83 15.07 -9.88
N CYS A 240 13.10 15.00 -11.19
CA CYS A 240 12.14 15.37 -12.25
C CYS A 240 10.81 14.61 -12.11
N ARG A 241 10.85 13.30 -11.87
CA ARG A 241 9.64 12.51 -11.68
C ARG A 241 8.82 12.98 -10.47
N TRP A 242 9.46 13.35 -9.37
CA TRP A 242 8.74 13.90 -8.21
C TRP A 242 8.17 15.30 -8.46
N ILE A 243 8.79 16.10 -9.34
CA ILE A 243 8.16 17.33 -9.86
C ILE A 243 6.90 16.99 -10.65
N ASP A 244 6.94 16.00 -11.55
CA ASP A 244 5.77 15.56 -12.32
C ASP A 244 4.65 15.06 -11.39
N ILE A 245 5.00 14.29 -10.37
CA ILE A 245 4.06 13.85 -9.33
C ILE A 245 3.39 15.06 -8.65
N ALA A 246 4.15 16.09 -8.28
CA ALA A 246 3.60 17.30 -7.68
C ALA A 246 2.65 18.05 -8.62
N VAL A 247 2.99 18.14 -9.91
CA VAL A 247 2.12 18.71 -10.95
C VAL A 247 0.82 17.93 -11.05
N GLU A 248 0.89 16.60 -11.14
CA GLU A 248 -0.27 15.73 -11.24
C GLU A 248 -1.15 15.78 -9.99
N LEU A 249 -0.57 15.80 -8.79
CA LEU A 249 -1.32 15.96 -7.54
C LEU A 249 -2.10 17.29 -7.50
N ARG A 250 -1.46 18.38 -7.93
CA ARG A 250 -2.14 19.68 -8.07
C ARG A 250 -3.28 19.62 -9.10
N ASN A 251 -3.06 18.98 -10.24
CA ASN A 251 -4.10 18.80 -11.28
C ASN A 251 -5.26 17.90 -10.80
N LYS A 252 -4.98 16.97 -9.87
CA LYS A 252 -5.99 16.17 -9.17
C LYS A 252 -6.66 16.92 -8.02
N HIS A 253 -6.37 18.20 -7.82
CA HIS A 253 -6.89 19.03 -6.71
C HIS A 253 -6.48 18.50 -5.32
N ASN A 254 -5.35 17.80 -5.23
CA ASN A 254 -4.80 17.28 -4.00
C ASN A 254 -3.66 18.18 -3.52
N TYR A 255 -4.03 19.23 -2.78
CA TYR A 255 -3.06 20.21 -2.30
C TYR A 255 -2.27 19.70 -1.09
N GLU A 256 -2.83 18.76 -0.33
CA GLU A 256 -2.10 18.06 0.74
C GLU A 256 -0.87 17.33 0.17
N GLY A 257 -1.06 16.48 -0.83
CA GLY A 257 0.02 15.74 -1.47
C GLY A 257 0.97 16.65 -2.25
N TYR A 258 0.44 17.62 -2.98
CA TYR A 258 1.26 18.60 -3.70
C TYR A 258 2.20 19.38 -2.76
N VAL A 259 1.69 19.90 -1.64
CA VAL A 259 2.56 20.61 -0.67
C VAL A 259 3.52 19.65 0.00
N LEU A 260 3.09 18.44 0.39
CA LEU A 260 3.95 17.42 0.98
C LEU A 260 5.19 17.15 0.09
N VAL A 261 4.96 16.95 -1.21
CA VAL A 261 6.04 16.70 -2.18
C VAL A 261 6.92 17.93 -2.37
N ILE A 262 6.35 19.11 -2.64
CA ILE A 262 7.14 20.32 -2.94
C ILE A 262 7.96 20.79 -1.75
N THR A 263 7.39 20.76 -0.54
CA THR A 263 8.15 21.10 0.66
C THR A 263 9.32 20.15 0.83
N ASN A 264 9.12 18.84 0.65
CA ASN A 264 10.21 17.87 0.77
C ASN A 264 11.27 18.00 -0.34
N LEU A 265 10.87 18.26 -1.58
CA LEU A 265 11.82 18.57 -2.66
C LEU A 265 12.67 19.81 -2.33
N SER A 266 12.05 20.86 -1.79
CA SER A 266 12.76 22.09 -1.40
C SER A 266 13.81 21.86 -0.31
N LEU A 267 13.55 20.94 0.63
CA LEU A 267 14.46 20.62 1.72
C LEU A 267 15.71 19.87 1.25
N ILE A 268 15.62 19.15 0.12
CA ILE A 268 16.73 18.35 -0.44
C ILE A 268 17.27 18.94 -1.75
N ASP A 269 16.86 20.15 -2.12
CA ASP A 269 17.22 20.74 -3.41
C ASP A 269 18.66 21.24 -3.42
N GLN A 270 19.53 20.34 -3.85
CA GLN A 270 20.89 20.63 -4.34
C GLN A 270 21.06 20.14 -5.78
N ILE A 271 19.95 19.70 -6.40
CA ILE A 271 19.96 18.93 -7.64
C ILE A 271 19.65 19.84 -8.82
N THR A 272 18.82 20.86 -8.62
CA THR A 272 18.44 21.82 -9.68
C THR A 272 19.61 22.71 -10.13
N THR A 273 20.68 22.81 -9.33
CA THR A 273 21.91 23.55 -9.65
C THR A 273 22.85 22.77 -10.57
N ASN A 274 22.58 21.48 -10.82
CA ASN A 274 23.37 20.66 -11.73
C ASN A 274 23.20 21.18 -13.17
N LYS A 275 24.31 21.29 -13.92
CA LYS A 275 24.32 21.77 -15.32
C LYS A 275 23.48 20.91 -16.26
N ASP A 276 23.36 19.62 -15.97
CA ASP A 276 22.60 18.65 -16.75
C ASP A 276 21.11 18.61 -16.37
N PHE A 277 20.69 19.42 -15.39
CA PHE A 277 19.29 19.48 -14.97
C PHE A 277 18.42 20.17 -16.06
N PRO A 278 17.29 19.57 -16.47
CA PRO A 278 16.47 20.13 -17.55
C PRO A 278 15.88 21.50 -17.22
N LYS A 279 16.14 22.51 -18.07
CA LYS A 279 15.65 23.89 -17.87
C LYS A 279 14.12 24.01 -17.79
N SER A 280 13.38 23.18 -18.52
CA SER A 280 11.90 23.15 -18.46
C SER A 280 11.40 22.75 -17.07
N TYR A 281 12.09 21.84 -16.41
CA TYR A 281 11.77 21.42 -15.04
C TYR A 281 12.14 22.50 -14.02
N VAL A 282 13.20 23.29 -14.23
CA VAL A 282 13.53 24.43 -13.35
C VAL A 282 12.39 25.43 -13.30
N GLN A 283 11.85 25.82 -14.46
CA GLN A 283 10.74 26.77 -14.54
C GLN A 283 9.48 26.21 -13.87
N THR A 284 9.14 24.95 -14.16
CA THR A 284 7.99 24.26 -13.57
C THR A 284 8.12 24.19 -12.06
N TYR A 285 9.29 23.77 -11.56
CA TYR A 285 9.57 23.65 -10.14
C TYR A 285 9.52 25.01 -9.42
N ALA A 286 10.10 26.07 -9.99
CA ALA A 286 10.02 27.42 -9.44
C ALA A 286 8.57 27.92 -9.32
N GLN A 287 7.72 27.63 -10.32
CA GLN A 287 6.29 27.96 -10.24
C GLN A 287 5.58 27.18 -9.12
N LEU A 288 5.91 25.90 -8.95
CA LEU A 288 5.35 25.07 -7.88
C LEU A 288 5.80 25.55 -6.50
N LEU A 289 7.07 25.93 -6.31
CA LEU A 289 7.55 26.53 -5.07
C LEU A 289 6.83 27.84 -4.77
N ASN A 290 6.71 28.71 -5.77
CA ASN A 290 6.05 30.01 -5.64
C ASN A 290 4.59 29.89 -5.20
N HIS A 291 3.87 28.85 -5.64
CA HIS A 291 2.50 28.59 -5.20
C HIS A 291 2.42 28.04 -3.76
N ALA A 292 3.41 27.25 -3.32
CA ALA A 292 3.48 26.68 -1.98
C ALA A 292 4.16 27.61 -0.96
N ASP A 293 4.57 28.81 -1.38
CA ASP A 293 5.29 29.78 -0.57
C ASP A 293 4.51 30.14 0.72
N PRO A 294 5.16 30.08 1.91
CA PRO A 294 4.49 30.33 3.18
C PRO A 294 4.22 31.81 3.47
N SER A 295 4.73 32.75 2.66
CA SER A 295 4.61 34.18 2.92
C SER A 295 3.15 34.62 2.96
N ILE A 296 2.88 35.60 3.84
CA ILE A 296 1.54 36.18 4.03
C ILE A 296 0.49 35.07 4.28
N ASN A 297 0.86 34.09 5.12
CA ASN A 297 0.01 32.95 5.47
C ASN A 297 -0.45 32.16 4.23
N PHE A 298 0.51 31.74 3.40
CA PHE A 298 0.27 30.96 2.19
C PHE A 298 -0.70 31.63 1.20
N LEU A 299 -0.56 32.94 0.98
CA LEU A 299 -1.51 33.73 0.18
C LEU A 299 -1.79 33.11 -1.21
N LYS A 300 -0.74 32.75 -1.96
CA LYS A 300 -0.86 32.17 -3.30
C LYS A 300 -1.55 30.82 -3.29
N LEU A 301 -1.26 29.96 -2.31
CA LEU A 301 -1.92 28.68 -2.15
C LEU A 301 -3.42 28.85 -1.81
N ARG A 302 -3.75 29.82 -0.96
CA ARG A 302 -5.13 30.15 -0.60
C ARG A 302 -5.91 30.73 -1.77
N GLU A 303 -5.28 31.54 -2.61
CA GLU A 303 -5.89 32.02 -3.86
C GLU A 303 -6.22 30.86 -4.80
N LEU A 304 -5.31 29.88 -4.93
CA LEU A 304 -5.58 28.65 -5.70
C LEU A 304 -6.79 27.90 -5.13
N TRP A 305 -6.83 27.68 -3.81
CA TRP A 305 -7.97 27.00 -3.17
C TRP A 305 -9.29 27.74 -3.32
N THR A 306 -9.26 29.07 -3.34
CA THR A 306 -10.46 29.90 -3.46
C THR A 306 -11.02 29.84 -4.88
N LYS A 307 -10.14 29.80 -5.89
CA LYS A 307 -10.52 29.70 -7.31
C LYS A 307 -10.95 28.28 -7.69
N ASP A 308 -10.42 27.27 -7.01
CA ASP A 308 -10.73 25.87 -7.28
C ASP A 308 -12.11 25.47 -6.75
N LYS A 309 -13.04 25.17 -7.67
CA LYS A 309 -14.42 24.74 -7.37
C LYS A 309 -14.61 23.23 -7.43
N SER A 310 -13.53 22.46 -7.58
CA SER A 310 -13.61 21.01 -7.68
C SER A 310 -14.22 20.39 -6.41
N PRO A 311 -15.19 19.46 -6.53
CA PRO A 311 -15.70 18.71 -5.38
C PRO A 311 -14.64 17.74 -4.82
N ASN A 312 -13.60 17.46 -5.60
CA ASN A 312 -12.45 16.66 -5.21
C ASN A 312 -11.31 17.50 -4.63
N LYS A 313 -11.53 18.76 -4.25
CA LYS A 313 -10.46 19.56 -3.64
C LYS A 313 -10.13 19.03 -2.24
N LEU A 314 -8.91 18.56 -2.04
CA LEU A 314 -8.34 18.26 -0.73
C LEU A 314 -7.39 19.38 -0.34
N LYS A 315 -7.78 20.20 0.64
CA LYS A 315 -6.89 21.23 1.19
C LYS A 315 -5.84 20.60 2.08
N ALA A 316 -4.74 21.32 2.27
CA ALA A 316 -3.69 20.83 3.14
C ALA A 316 -4.11 20.90 4.61
N THR A 317 -3.94 19.80 5.33
CA THR A 317 -4.32 19.61 6.74
C THR A 317 -3.64 20.60 7.68
N PHE A 318 -2.39 20.99 7.39
CA PHE A 318 -1.67 22.00 8.17
C PHE A 318 -2.40 23.35 8.19
N TYR A 319 -3.15 23.68 7.13
CA TYR A 319 -3.91 24.92 7.07
C TYR A 319 -5.11 24.86 8.00
N TRP A 320 -5.84 23.73 7.99
CA TRP A 320 -6.96 23.52 8.89
C TRP A 320 -6.52 23.53 10.36
N SER A 321 -5.44 22.82 10.68
CA SER A 321 -4.91 22.78 12.04
C SER A 321 -4.51 24.18 12.51
N LYS A 322 -3.77 24.95 11.69
CA LYS A 322 -3.36 26.32 12.01
C LYS A 322 -4.54 27.27 12.23
N GLU A 323 -5.52 27.26 11.33
CA GLU A 323 -6.70 28.13 11.43
C GLU A 323 -7.52 27.84 12.69
N LEU A 324 -7.68 26.55 13.03
CA LEU A 324 -8.43 26.13 14.21
C LEU A 324 -7.66 26.37 15.51
N THR A 325 -6.33 26.22 15.52
CA THR A 325 -5.47 26.62 16.64
C THR A 325 -5.63 28.11 16.94
N ASN A 326 -5.46 28.96 15.92
CA ASN A 326 -5.60 30.41 16.08
C ASN A 326 -7.00 30.82 16.56
N LEU A 327 -8.06 30.12 16.12
CA LEU A 327 -9.42 30.38 16.60
C LEU A 327 -9.61 29.94 18.05
N ASN A 328 -9.09 28.78 18.44
CA ASN A 328 -9.16 28.30 19.81
C ASN A 328 -8.47 29.27 20.78
N GLU A 329 -7.26 29.71 20.45
CA GLU A 329 -6.51 30.70 21.24
C GLU A 329 -7.29 32.02 21.37
N LYS A 330 -7.86 32.52 20.27
CA LYS A 330 -8.67 33.75 20.30
C LYS A 330 -9.95 33.60 21.12
N ILE A 331 -10.61 32.44 21.09
CA ILE A 331 -11.81 32.18 21.89
C ILE A 331 -11.46 32.16 23.39
N GLU A 332 -10.33 31.56 23.76
CA GLU A 332 -9.86 31.47 25.15
C GLU A 332 -9.52 32.85 25.72
N ILE A 333 -8.89 33.72 24.92
CA ILE A 333 -8.45 35.05 25.36
C ILE A 333 -9.60 36.08 25.33
N ALA A 334 -10.65 35.86 24.54
CA ALA A 334 -11.72 36.83 24.38
C ALA A 334 -12.57 36.98 25.65
N CYS A 335 -12.52 38.14 26.31
CA CYS A 335 -13.34 38.40 27.51
C CYS A 335 -14.82 38.71 27.19
N ASN A 336 -15.16 39.05 25.95
CA ASN A 336 -16.52 39.42 25.54
C ASN A 336 -17.33 38.19 25.06
N PRO A 337 -18.47 37.85 25.70
CA PRO A 337 -19.32 36.73 25.29
C PRO A 337 -19.80 36.80 23.83
N GLY A 338 -20.10 37.99 23.30
CA GLY A 338 -20.55 38.15 21.92
C GLY A 338 -19.44 37.85 20.90
N ALA A 339 -18.21 38.27 21.21
CA ALA A 339 -17.04 37.96 20.39
C ALA A 339 -16.72 36.46 20.42
N GLN A 340 -16.78 35.84 21.61
CA GLN A 340 -16.64 34.39 21.75
C GLN A 340 -17.68 33.63 20.92
N LEU A 341 -18.95 34.05 20.94
CA LEU A 341 -20.02 33.41 20.18
C LEU A 341 -19.75 33.46 18.67
N SER A 342 -19.36 34.63 18.15
CA SER A 342 -19.00 34.80 16.73
C SER A 342 -17.83 33.90 16.31
N MET A 343 -16.78 33.82 17.14
CA MET A 343 -15.64 32.96 16.85
C MET A 343 -15.97 31.47 16.94
N ARG A 344 -16.86 31.05 17.86
CA ARG A 344 -17.38 29.67 17.92
C ARG A 344 -18.21 29.32 16.69
N GLN A 345 -19.02 30.27 16.18
CA GLN A 345 -19.76 30.09 14.94
C GLN A 345 -18.81 29.91 13.74
N GLU A 346 -17.75 30.72 13.66
CA GLU A 346 -16.72 30.58 12.61
C GLU A 346 -15.99 29.24 12.71
N LYS A 347 -15.64 28.79 13.92
CA LYS A 347 -15.07 27.45 14.16
C LYS A 347 -16.00 26.36 13.64
N ASN A 348 -17.28 26.40 13.98
CA ASN A 348 -18.27 25.42 13.53
C ASN A 348 -18.44 25.45 12.00
N ARG A 349 -18.38 26.63 11.37
CA ARG A 349 -18.40 26.75 9.91
C ARG A 349 -17.22 26.05 9.25
N LYS A 350 -16.01 26.23 9.78
CA LYS A 350 -14.80 25.55 9.27
C LYS A 350 -14.88 24.03 9.47
N LEU A 351 -15.36 23.57 10.63
CA LEU A 351 -15.57 22.14 10.88
C LEU A 351 -16.59 21.53 9.92
N ALA A 352 -17.68 22.24 9.61
CA ALA A 352 -18.66 21.81 8.61
C ALA A 352 -18.09 21.77 7.18
N GLU A 353 -17.14 22.66 6.86
CA GLU A 353 -16.42 22.61 5.59
C GLU A 353 -15.50 21.39 5.50
N ILE A 354 -14.77 21.08 6.58
CA ILE A 354 -13.94 19.86 6.69
C ILE A 354 -14.80 18.61 6.56
N ASP A 355 -15.92 18.52 7.28
CA ASP A 355 -16.86 17.39 7.19
C ASP A 355 -17.38 17.20 5.75
N ARG A 356 -17.71 18.29 5.05
CA ARG A 356 -18.12 18.23 3.64
C ARG A 356 -17.00 17.72 2.73
N GLU A 357 -15.77 18.17 2.95
CA GLU A 357 -14.58 17.72 2.22
C GLU A 357 -14.31 16.22 2.48
N GLN A 358 -14.41 15.77 3.73
CA GLN A 358 -14.24 14.37 4.10
C GLN A 358 -15.31 13.48 3.47
N ARG A 359 -16.58 13.90 3.47
CA ARG A 359 -17.69 13.14 2.88
C ARG A 359 -17.52 12.94 1.38
N SER A 360 -16.99 13.93 0.64
CA SER A 360 -16.76 13.76 -0.80
C SER A 360 -15.72 12.68 -1.14
N PHE A 361 -14.95 12.21 -0.15
CA PHE A 361 -14.01 11.11 -0.30
C PHE A 361 -14.50 9.78 0.27
N ARG A 362 -15.49 9.78 1.18
CA ARG A 362 -16.02 8.56 1.84
C ARG A 362 -16.73 7.61 0.89
N ASP A 363 -17.39 8.12 -0.14
CA ASP A 363 -18.15 7.30 -1.12
C ASP A 363 -17.28 6.35 -1.96
N ARG A 364 -15.95 6.38 -1.77
CA ARG A 364 -15.00 5.47 -2.44
C ARG A 364 -14.65 4.23 -1.61
N ALA A 365 -14.95 4.21 -0.31
CA ALA A 365 -14.65 3.05 0.53
C ALA A 365 -15.69 1.94 0.32
N MET A 366 -15.41 1.00 -0.60
CA MET A 366 -16.18 -0.24 -0.70
C MET A 366 -16.12 -0.98 0.65
N THR A 367 -17.27 -1.42 1.16
CA THR A 367 -17.31 -2.32 2.32
C THR A 367 -16.91 -3.72 1.86
N TYR A 368 -15.72 -4.18 2.24
CA TYR A 368 -15.26 -5.54 1.96
C TYR A 368 -15.67 -6.50 3.07
N SER A 369 -15.94 -7.76 2.70
CA SER A 369 -16.20 -8.82 3.68
C SER A 369 -15.01 -8.98 4.62
N THR A 370 -15.30 -9.09 5.91
CA THR A 370 -14.33 -9.27 7.00
C THR A 370 -14.03 -10.73 7.32
N ASN A 371 -14.76 -11.69 6.75
CA ASN A 371 -14.58 -13.12 7.07
C ASN A 371 -13.30 -13.69 6.46
N ILE A 372 -12.24 -13.88 7.23
CA ILE A 372 -11.03 -14.57 6.75
C ILE A 372 -11.37 -16.04 6.50
N PRO A 373 -10.90 -16.68 5.41
CA PRO A 373 -11.02 -18.13 5.27
C PRO A 373 -10.29 -18.87 6.40
N ASP A 374 -10.95 -19.83 7.04
CA ASP A 374 -10.44 -20.53 8.24
C ASP A 374 -9.01 -21.05 8.10
N HIS A 375 -8.66 -21.62 6.94
CA HIS A 375 -7.32 -22.15 6.67
C HIS A 375 -6.22 -21.08 6.65
N LEU A 376 -6.54 -19.83 6.30
CA LEU A 376 -5.61 -18.70 6.35
C LEU A 376 -5.51 -18.14 7.76
N GLU A 377 -6.59 -18.19 8.54
CA GLU A 377 -6.56 -17.78 9.94
C GLU A 377 -5.67 -18.72 10.77
N VAL A 378 -5.80 -20.03 10.56
CA VAL A 378 -4.91 -21.04 11.16
C VAL A 378 -3.45 -20.83 10.76
N GLN A 379 -3.18 -20.62 9.46
CA GLN A 379 -1.80 -20.36 9.01
C GLN A 379 -1.22 -19.09 9.61
N PHE A 380 -1.99 -18.02 9.69
CA PHE A 380 -1.53 -16.79 10.30
C PHE A 380 -1.19 -16.99 11.79
N ALA A 381 -2.02 -17.73 12.53
CA ALA A 381 -1.74 -18.07 13.92
C ALA A 381 -0.44 -18.88 14.08
N MET A 382 -0.22 -19.90 13.23
CA MET A 382 1.02 -20.68 13.23
C MET A 382 2.25 -19.81 12.96
N MET A 383 2.18 -18.93 11.95
CA MET A 383 3.26 -18.00 11.62
C MET A 383 3.53 -16.99 12.74
N GLN A 384 2.48 -16.60 13.46
CA GLN A 384 2.61 -15.73 14.62
C GLN A 384 3.33 -16.45 15.78
N GLU A 385 3.03 -17.72 16.03
CA GLU A 385 3.75 -18.55 17.01
C GLU A 385 5.22 -18.70 16.62
N GLU A 386 5.50 -19.12 15.38
CA GLU A 386 6.87 -19.27 14.84
C GLU A 386 7.68 -17.98 14.94
N TYR A 387 7.09 -16.83 14.57
CA TYR A 387 7.75 -15.54 14.69
C TYR A 387 8.05 -15.15 16.15
N ASN A 388 7.12 -15.43 17.06
CA ASN A 388 7.30 -15.11 18.48
C ASN A 388 8.32 -16.03 19.18
N ASP A 389 8.46 -17.28 18.72
CA ASP A 389 9.41 -18.25 19.24
C ASP A 389 10.79 -18.16 18.58
N GLY A 390 10.85 -17.64 17.35
CA GLY A 390 12.04 -17.48 16.51
C GLY A 390 13.25 -16.69 17.04
N PRO A 391 13.17 -15.88 18.12
CA PRO A 391 14.36 -15.31 18.77
C PRO A 391 14.66 -15.86 20.18
N LYS A 392 14.01 -16.92 20.66
CA LYS A 392 14.35 -17.51 21.98
C LYS A 392 15.45 -18.57 21.93
N GLU A 393 15.72 -19.19 20.79
CA GLU A 393 16.71 -20.27 20.70
C GLU A 393 18.15 -19.82 20.44
N GLN A 394 18.38 -18.55 20.04
CA GLN A 394 19.75 -18.00 19.90
C GLN A 394 20.32 -17.43 21.20
N ALA A 395 19.48 -17.20 22.23
CA ALA A 395 19.94 -16.78 23.56
C ALA A 395 20.25 -17.98 24.49
N ALA A 396 19.58 -19.12 24.29
CA ALA A 396 19.77 -20.31 25.12
C ALA A 396 21.05 -21.10 24.77
N SER A 397 21.58 -20.95 23.56
CA SER A 397 22.77 -21.67 23.07
C SER A 397 24.11 -20.94 23.32
N GLN A 398 24.09 -19.74 23.93
CA GLN A 398 25.30 -19.00 24.36
C GLN A 398 25.51 -18.95 25.88
N SER A 399 24.70 -19.67 26.68
CA SER A 399 24.81 -19.66 28.16
C SER A 399 25.48 -20.89 28.78
N ASN A 400 25.98 -21.83 27.97
CA ASN A 400 26.71 -23.01 28.46
C ASN A 400 28.16 -23.03 27.98
N THR A 401 28.99 -22.18 28.58
CA THR A 401 30.44 -22.42 28.65
C THR A 401 30.82 -22.40 30.13
N PRO A 402 31.35 -23.51 30.69
CA PRO A 402 31.74 -23.55 32.09
C PRO A 402 32.98 -22.69 32.31
N VAL A 403 32.93 -21.94 33.41
CA VAL A 403 34.07 -21.22 33.98
C VAL A 403 35.14 -22.23 34.35
N VAL A 404 36.32 -22.12 33.73
CA VAL A 404 37.62 -22.56 34.28
C VAL A 404 38.62 -21.45 34.04
#